data_AF-A0A8T3N9E8-F1
#
_entry.id   AF-A0A8T3N9E8-F1
#
_cell.length_a   1.000
_cell.length_b   1.000
_cell.length_c   1.000
_cell.angle_alpha   90.00
_cell.angle_beta   90.00
_cell.angle_gamma   90.00
#
_symmetry.space_group_name_H-M   'P 1'
#
loop_
_entity.id
_entity.type
_entity.pdbx_description
1 polymer ?
#
loop_
_entity_poly.entity_id
_entity_poly.type
_entity_poly.pdbx_seq_one_letter_code
_entity_poly.pdbx_strand_id
1 'polypeptide(L)'
;MARARARARIGDAIPVEEVVRRVVASRRYGSVDAALIRRLALNEIPKARNLADAEKRTKRRLHQIFGAYCAGTTSAGGRRGDDVARFQTVSADLADPGLRALCRDLLGRHASSRERVDVLDRFYTRIFAVSGLPSTVVDLGCGLNPLALPWMGLPAGARYLAYDIDKEQMALVDTFLTHVGVEHVAEVRDVLANPPAEPADAAFLLKTLPCLEHQEAGAGARLLRAVEARHVVVSYPTRSLGGRVNKGMARTYRDQLHAIIAGESWTVQEIEFENELVFIIEKGFHDAELAG
;
A
#
# COMPACT_ATOMS: atom_id res chain seq x y z
N MET A 1 -16.52 16.44 51.45
CA MET A 1 -16.78 15.19 50.69
C MET A 1 -17.19 15.54 49.27
N ALA A 2 -16.74 14.73 48.32
CA ALA A 2 -16.53 15.05 46.90
C ALA A 2 -17.76 15.60 46.16
N ARG A 3 -17.58 16.76 45.51
CA ARG A 3 -18.44 17.24 44.43
C ARG A 3 -18.28 16.32 43.22
N ALA A 4 -19.35 15.60 42.89
CA ALA A 4 -19.49 14.93 41.60
C ALA A 4 -19.28 15.94 40.47
N ARG A 5 -18.22 15.76 39.68
CA ARG A 5 -18.02 16.52 38.43
C ARG A 5 -19.07 16.02 37.43
N ALA A 6 -20.09 16.83 37.21
CA ALA A 6 -21.05 16.68 36.14
C ALA A 6 -20.30 16.56 34.80
N ARG A 7 -20.41 15.38 34.17
CA ARG A 7 -20.18 15.17 32.74
C ARG A 7 -21.10 16.16 32.00
N ALA A 8 -20.52 17.05 31.22
CA ALA A 8 -21.29 17.98 30.39
C ALA A 8 -22.24 17.20 29.46
N ARG A 9 -23.44 17.75 29.33
CA ARG A 9 -24.59 17.25 28.59
C ARG A 9 -24.36 17.18 27.08
N ILE A 10 -25.10 16.26 26.48
CA ILE A 10 -25.49 16.12 25.07
C ILE A 10 -25.59 17.49 24.35
N GLY A 11 -24.88 17.61 23.23
CA GLY A 11 -24.98 18.72 22.27
C GLY A 11 -24.39 18.23 20.95
N ASP A 12 -25.27 17.79 20.06
CA ASP A 12 -25.11 17.18 18.74
C ASP A 12 -24.02 16.11 18.58
N ALA A 13 -24.45 14.89 18.23
CA ALA A 13 -23.54 13.85 17.75
C ALA A 13 -22.69 14.42 16.61
N ILE A 14 -21.36 14.40 16.76
CA ILE A 14 -20.43 14.92 15.74
C ILE A 14 -20.70 14.16 14.43
N PRO A 15 -21.20 14.83 13.36
CA PRO A 15 -21.51 14.14 12.12
C PRO A 15 -20.22 13.70 11.43
N VAL A 16 -20.07 12.39 11.16
CA VAL A 16 -18.87 11.86 10.51
C VAL A 16 -18.62 12.50 9.15
N GLU A 17 -19.67 12.73 8.37
CA GLU A 17 -19.56 13.34 7.04
C GLU A 17 -19.04 14.78 7.09
N GLU A 18 -19.31 15.50 8.18
CA GLU A 18 -18.77 16.85 8.37
C GLU A 18 -17.27 16.82 8.71
N VAL A 19 -16.81 15.81 9.46
CA VAL A 19 -15.38 15.57 9.69
C VAL A 19 -14.70 15.22 8.36
N VAL A 20 -15.26 14.30 7.57
CA VAL A 20 -14.72 13.90 6.27
C VAL A 20 -14.58 15.10 5.35
N ARG A 21 -15.64 15.92 5.21
CA ARG A 21 -15.64 17.13 4.38
C ARG A 21 -14.51 18.10 4.76
N ARG A 22 -14.31 18.36 6.05
CA ARG A 22 -13.24 19.25 6.55
C ARG A 22 -11.83 18.70 6.35
N VAL A 23 -11.67 17.38 6.41
CA VAL A 23 -10.39 16.72 6.15
C VAL A 23 -10.05 16.76 4.66
N VAL A 24 -10.99 16.40 3.79
CA VAL A 24 -10.83 16.43 2.32
C VAL A 24 -10.59 17.85 1.81
N ALA A 25 -11.25 18.86 2.39
CA ALA A 25 -11.02 20.26 2.03
C ALA A 25 -9.60 20.76 2.35
N SER A 26 -8.80 20.02 3.12
CA SER A 26 -7.42 20.40 3.39
C SER A 26 -6.50 20.02 2.22
N ARG A 27 -5.62 20.95 1.83
CA ARG A 27 -4.67 20.75 0.72
C ARG A 27 -3.88 19.43 0.80
N ARG A 28 -3.55 18.97 2.01
CA ARG A 28 -2.70 17.78 2.21
C ARG A 28 -3.44 16.45 2.04
N TYR A 29 -4.75 16.40 2.29
CA TYR A 29 -5.53 15.16 2.33
C TYR A 29 -6.66 15.12 1.30
N GLY A 30 -6.76 16.10 0.41
CA GLY A 30 -7.82 16.16 -0.60
C GLY A 30 -7.79 15.01 -1.61
N SER A 31 -6.61 14.45 -1.87
CA SER A 31 -6.43 13.27 -2.73
C SER A 31 -6.68 11.96 -2.01
N VAL A 32 -6.80 11.93 -0.68
CA VAL A 32 -6.93 10.68 0.08
C VAL A 32 -8.35 10.11 -0.06
N ASP A 33 -8.46 8.78 -0.04
CA ASP A 33 -9.70 8.04 -0.04
C ASP A 33 -10.66 8.52 1.07
N ALA A 34 -11.88 8.87 0.66
CA ALA A 34 -12.91 9.31 1.58
C ALA A 34 -13.36 8.17 2.51
N ALA A 35 -13.34 6.91 2.06
CA ALA A 35 -13.71 5.78 2.89
C ALA A 35 -12.68 5.55 4.02
N LEU A 36 -11.38 5.64 3.72
CA LEU A 36 -10.33 5.68 4.75
C LEU A 36 -10.56 6.82 5.74
N ILE A 37 -10.75 8.06 5.27
CA ILE A 37 -10.97 9.21 6.14
C ILE A 37 -12.18 8.97 7.04
N ARG A 38 -13.27 8.43 6.49
CA ARG A 38 -14.49 8.10 7.22
C ARG A 38 -14.23 7.05 8.30
N ARG A 39 -13.53 5.95 7.98
CA ARG A 39 -13.16 4.91 8.95
C ARG A 39 -12.33 5.48 10.10
N LEU A 40 -11.33 6.30 9.80
CA LEU A 40 -10.50 6.94 10.82
C LEU A 40 -11.30 7.94 11.66
N ALA A 41 -12.19 8.71 11.04
CA ALA A 41 -13.06 9.65 11.74
C ALA A 41 -14.00 8.91 12.72
N LEU A 42 -14.62 7.80 12.30
CA LEU A 42 -15.47 6.98 13.17
C LEU A 42 -14.72 6.47 14.42
N ASN A 43 -13.44 6.15 14.28
CA ASN A 43 -12.60 5.70 15.40
C ASN A 43 -12.19 6.84 16.35
N GLU A 44 -12.11 8.08 15.85
CA GLU A 44 -11.63 9.23 16.62
C GLU A 44 -12.76 10.12 17.19
N ILE A 45 -13.94 10.13 16.58
CA ILE A 45 -15.12 10.88 17.04
C ILE A 45 -15.49 10.56 18.50
N PRO A 46 -15.54 9.29 18.96
CA PRO A 46 -15.85 8.97 20.35
C PRO A 46 -14.86 9.54 21.37
N LYS A 47 -13.64 9.88 20.90
CA LYS A 47 -12.55 10.43 21.73
C LYS A 47 -12.49 11.96 21.66
N ALA A 48 -13.30 12.57 20.80
CA ALA A 48 -13.26 14.00 20.50
C ALA A 48 -14.19 14.81 21.40
N ARG A 49 -13.79 16.03 21.71
CA ARG A 49 -14.61 16.97 22.50
C ARG A 49 -15.63 17.75 21.68
N ASN A 50 -15.33 17.96 20.40
CA ASN A 50 -16.14 18.71 19.44
C ASN A 50 -15.65 18.39 18.02
N LEU A 51 -16.34 18.93 17.02
CA LEU A 51 -16.04 18.72 15.61
C LEU A 51 -14.60 19.10 15.21
N ALA A 52 -14.07 20.22 15.73
CA ALA A 52 -12.70 20.65 15.43
C ALA A 52 -11.65 19.70 16.04
N ASP A 53 -11.91 19.17 17.24
CA ASP A 53 -11.05 18.16 17.86
C ASP A 53 -11.11 16.83 17.08
N ALA A 54 -12.29 16.41 16.61
CA ALA A 54 -12.44 15.22 15.77
C ALA A 54 -11.68 15.34 14.45
N GLU A 55 -11.77 16.50 13.78
CA GLU A 55 -10.99 16.81 12.58
C GLU A 55 -9.48 16.74 12.87
N LYS A 56 -9.01 17.40 13.94
CA LYS A 56 -7.58 17.39 14.31
C LYS A 56 -7.07 15.99 14.62
N ARG A 57 -7.84 15.18 15.34
CA ARG A 57 -7.51 13.79 15.67
C ARG A 57 -7.43 12.92 14.42
N THR A 58 -8.40 13.05 13.52
CA THR A 58 -8.43 12.35 12.24
C THR A 58 -7.22 12.72 11.38
N LYS A 59 -6.90 14.02 11.24
CA LYS A 59 -5.70 14.51 10.54
C LYS A 59 -4.41 14.02 11.17
N ARG A 60 -4.34 13.93 12.50
CA ARG A 60 -3.17 13.36 13.20
C ARG A 60 -3.03 11.87 12.90
N ARG A 61 -4.14 11.13 12.87
CA ARG A 61 -4.12 9.70 12.55
C ARG A 61 -3.70 9.46 11.11
N LEU A 62 -4.26 10.20 10.16
CA LEU A 62 -3.80 10.23 8.77
C LEU A 62 -2.31 10.56 8.69
N HIS A 63 -1.83 11.57 9.41
CA HIS A 63 -0.40 11.90 9.41
C HIS A 63 0.49 10.76 9.92
N GLN A 64 0.06 9.98 10.91
CA GLN A 64 0.85 8.84 11.41
C GLN A 64 0.94 7.71 10.37
N ILE A 65 -0.14 7.48 9.63
CA ILE A 65 -0.25 6.44 8.60
C ILE A 65 0.50 6.87 7.34
N PHE A 66 0.27 8.12 6.93
CA PHE A 66 0.73 8.69 5.67
C PHE A 66 2.14 9.29 5.79
N GLY A 67 2.43 9.99 6.89
CA GLY A 67 3.67 10.76 7.08
C GLY A 67 4.93 9.92 7.20
N ALA A 68 4.83 8.65 7.58
CA ALA A 68 5.97 7.74 7.65
C ALA A 68 6.47 7.30 6.25
N TYR A 69 5.61 7.30 5.23
CA TYR A 69 5.94 6.78 3.88
C TYR A 69 5.85 7.85 2.79
N CYS A 70 5.04 8.89 2.98
CA CYS A 70 4.78 9.96 2.02
C CYS A 70 5.54 11.26 2.33
N ALA A 71 6.59 11.22 3.16
CA ALA A 71 7.40 12.40 3.53
C ALA A 71 8.06 13.14 2.33
N GLY A 72 7.87 12.68 1.10
CA GLY A 72 8.26 13.37 -0.14
C GLY A 72 7.13 13.68 -1.14
N THR A 73 5.90 13.20 -0.97
CA THR A 73 4.87 13.25 -2.04
C THR A 73 3.86 14.39 -1.91
N THR A 74 3.73 15.05 -0.75
CA THR A 74 2.72 16.10 -0.54
C THR A 74 3.06 17.46 -1.15
N SER A 75 4.19 17.59 -1.84
CA SER A 75 4.67 18.87 -2.38
C SER A 75 4.73 18.91 -3.92
N ALA A 76 4.26 17.88 -4.63
CA ALA A 76 4.38 17.80 -6.09
C ALA A 76 3.05 17.94 -6.85
N GLY A 77 2.01 18.53 -6.26
CA GLY A 77 0.72 18.76 -6.93
C GLY A 77 0.81 19.58 -8.25
N GLY A 78 1.95 20.24 -8.51
CA GLY A 78 2.20 20.94 -9.77
C GLY A 78 2.98 20.16 -10.85
N ARG A 79 3.58 18.99 -10.55
CA ARG A 79 4.43 18.24 -11.50
C ARG A 79 3.78 16.97 -12.07
N ARG A 80 2.64 16.53 -11.52
CA ARG A 80 2.03 15.24 -11.89
C ARG A 80 1.26 15.29 -13.21
N GLY A 81 0.67 16.43 -13.58
CA GLY A 81 0.06 16.61 -14.91
C GLY A 81 1.08 16.47 -16.04
N ASP A 82 2.28 17.01 -15.82
CA ASP A 82 3.40 16.86 -16.74
C ASP A 82 3.86 15.40 -16.83
N ASP A 83 3.85 14.66 -15.70
CA ASP A 83 4.24 13.25 -15.67
C ASP A 83 3.29 12.36 -16.49
N VAL A 84 1.99 12.63 -16.49
CA VAL A 84 1.01 11.96 -17.37
C VAL A 84 1.31 12.23 -18.84
N ALA A 85 1.55 13.49 -19.21
CA ALA A 85 1.87 13.86 -20.59
C ALA A 85 3.18 13.22 -21.08
N ARG A 86 4.14 12.97 -20.20
CA ARG A 86 5.42 12.34 -20.55
C ARG A 86 5.25 10.91 -21.09
N PHE A 87 4.23 10.15 -20.64
CA PHE A 87 3.98 8.82 -21.22
C PHE A 87 3.65 8.88 -22.70
N GLN A 88 2.97 9.93 -23.16
CA GLN A 88 2.66 10.13 -24.58
C GLN A 88 3.90 10.40 -25.45
N THR A 89 5.06 10.64 -24.83
CA THR A 89 6.32 10.95 -25.53
C THR A 89 7.26 9.75 -25.65
N VAL A 90 6.90 8.60 -25.06
CA VAL A 90 7.70 7.37 -25.06
C VAL A 90 6.90 6.20 -25.63
N SER A 91 7.58 5.14 -26.04
CA SER A 91 6.94 3.92 -26.53
C SER A 91 6.09 3.25 -25.43
N ALA A 92 5.07 2.50 -25.83
CA ALA A 92 4.31 1.61 -24.96
C ALA A 92 5.03 0.27 -24.69
N ASP A 93 6.08 -0.03 -25.46
CA ASP A 93 6.86 -1.26 -25.32
C ASP A 93 7.62 -1.29 -23.98
N LEU A 94 7.35 -2.29 -23.15
CA LEU A 94 8.01 -2.52 -21.86
C LEU A 94 9.54 -2.71 -21.97
N ALA A 95 10.05 -3.09 -23.15
CA ALA A 95 11.48 -3.19 -23.42
C ALA A 95 12.11 -1.84 -23.83
N ASP A 96 11.31 -0.82 -24.14
CA ASP A 96 11.81 0.48 -24.61
C ASP A 96 12.69 1.17 -23.54
N PRO A 97 13.92 1.58 -23.89
CA PRO A 97 14.80 2.28 -22.97
C PRO A 97 14.23 3.62 -22.47
N GLY A 98 13.45 4.32 -23.31
CA GLY A 98 12.82 5.59 -22.96
C GLY A 98 11.74 5.43 -21.90
N LEU A 99 10.85 4.44 -22.08
CA LEU A 99 9.84 4.06 -21.09
C LEU A 99 10.51 3.64 -19.77
N ARG A 100 11.51 2.76 -19.82
CA ARG A 100 12.24 2.31 -18.62
C ARG A 100 12.92 3.48 -17.89
N ALA A 101 13.50 4.43 -18.62
CA ALA A 101 14.11 5.62 -18.02
C ALA A 101 13.08 6.51 -17.32
N LEU A 102 11.92 6.73 -17.96
CA LEU A 102 10.80 7.47 -17.37
C LEU A 102 10.28 6.78 -16.10
N CYS A 103 10.04 5.47 -16.14
CA CYS A 103 9.61 4.69 -14.99
C CYS A 103 10.62 4.77 -13.84
N ARG A 104 11.93 4.66 -14.09
CA ARG A 104 12.96 4.81 -13.05
C ARG A 104 12.93 6.21 -12.41
N ASP A 105 12.79 7.27 -13.19
CA ASP A 105 12.68 8.64 -12.67
C ASP A 105 11.45 8.80 -11.77
N LEU A 106 10.28 8.34 -12.21
CA LEU A 106 9.05 8.43 -11.43
C LEU A 106 9.11 7.58 -10.14
N LEU A 107 9.60 6.33 -10.23
CA LEU A 107 9.84 5.47 -9.07
C LEU A 107 10.83 6.12 -8.09
N GLY A 108 11.84 6.84 -8.58
CA GLY A 108 12.82 7.57 -7.78
C GLY A 108 12.25 8.74 -6.96
N ARG A 109 11.05 9.23 -7.29
CA ARG A 109 10.40 10.36 -6.59
C ARG A 109 9.59 9.93 -5.36
N HIS A 110 9.26 8.64 -5.22
CA HIS A 110 8.51 8.11 -4.08
C HIS A 110 9.45 7.32 -3.14
N ALA A 111 9.38 7.59 -1.84
CA ALA A 111 10.40 7.12 -0.88
C ALA A 111 10.55 5.59 -0.86
N SER A 112 9.44 4.84 -0.86
CA SER A 112 9.47 3.37 -0.81
C SER A 112 10.03 2.72 -2.07
N SER A 113 9.74 3.29 -3.25
CA SER A 113 10.19 2.78 -4.56
C SER A 113 11.57 3.27 -4.94
N ARG A 114 11.99 4.47 -4.50
CA ARG A 114 13.34 4.99 -4.71
C ARG A 114 14.40 4.02 -4.20
N GLU A 115 14.18 3.45 -3.02
CA GLU A 115 15.09 2.46 -2.42
C GLU A 115 15.21 1.17 -3.25
N ARG A 116 14.23 0.91 -4.13
CA ARG A 116 14.18 -0.29 -4.99
C ARG A 116 14.81 -0.06 -6.36
N VAL A 117 14.96 1.20 -6.82
CA VAL A 117 15.43 1.53 -8.18
C VAL A 117 16.75 0.82 -8.51
N ASP A 118 17.70 0.78 -7.57
CA ASP A 118 19.02 0.15 -7.75
C ASP A 118 18.99 -1.39 -7.81
N VAL A 119 17.85 -1.99 -7.46
CA VAL A 119 17.68 -3.44 -7.39
C VAL A 119 16.59 -3.98 -8.31
N LEU A 120 15.87 -3.11 -9.05
CA LEU A 120 14.76 -3.48 -9.93
C LEU A 120 15.10 -4.62 -10.90
N ASP A 121 16.29 -4.57 -11.51
CA ASP A 121 16.73 -5.57 -12.50
C ASP A 121 16.86 -6.99 -11.94
N ARG A 122 16.94 -7.15 -10.61
CA ARG A 122 16.98 -8.46 -9.93
C ARG A 122 15.81 -8.71 -8.99
N PHE A 123 15.05 -7.69 -8.62
CA PHE A 123 14.03 -7.77 -7.56
C PHE A 123 12.94 -8.79 -7.92
N TYR A 124 12.26 -8.56 -9.03
CA TYR A 124 11.17 -9.43 -9.48
C TYR A 124 11.66 -10.77 -9.99
N THR A 125 12.79 -10.80 -10.71
CA THR A 125 13.40 -12.05 -11.16
C THR A 125 13.68 -13.01 -10.01
N ARG A 126 14.21 -12.52 -8.87
CA ARG A 126 14.46 -13.37 -7.69
C ARG A 126 13.17 -13.79 -6.99
N ILE A 127 12.15 -12.93 -6.96
CA ILE A 127 10.84 -13.26 -6.39
C ILE A 127 10.15 -14.34 -7.22
N PHE A 128 10.08 -14.15 -8.54
CA PHE A 128 9.41 -15.07 -9.46
C PHE A 128 10.18 -16.37 -9.69
N ALA A 129 11.49 -16.41 -9.38
CA ALA A 129 12.22 -17.67 -9.29
C ALA A 129 11.69 -18.60 -8.18
N VAL A 130 11.01 -18.05 -7.17
CA VAL A 130 10.37 -18.79 -6.09
C VAL A 130 8.89 -19.00 -6.35
N SER A 131 8.15 -17.93 -6.65
CA SER A 131 6.68 -17.99 -6.80
C SER A 131 6.20 -18.46 -8.17
N GLY A 132 7.10 -18.54 -9.16
CA GLY A 132 6.72 -18.57 -10.57
C GLY A 132 6.31 -17.18 -11.09
N LEU A 133 6.18 -17.08 -12.42
CA LEU A 133 5.67 -15.88 -13.08
C LEU A 133 4.13 -15.82 -12.95
N PRO A 134 3.56 -14.76 -12.36
CA PRO A 134 2.12 -14.65 -12.18
C PRO A 134 1.43 -14.19 -13.47
N SER A 135 0.28 -14.79 -13.78
CA SER A 135 -0.66 -14.29 -14.79
C SER A 135 -1.60 -13.24 -14.21
N THR A 136 -1.91 -13.31 -12.91
CA THR A 136 -2.68 -12.27 -12.20
C THR A 136 -1.91 -11.76 -10.98
N VAL A 137 -1.72 -10.45 -10.91
CA VAL A 137 -1.07 -9.74 -9.80
C VAL A 137 -2.07 -8.83 -9.08
N VAL A 138 -2.11 -8.91 -7.75
CA VAL A 138 -2.81 -7.94 -6.89
C VAL A 138 -1.79 -7.15 -6.09
N ASP A 139 -1.76 -5.83 -6.21
CA ASP A 139 -0.78 -4.95 -5.53
C ASP A 139 -1.48 -4.05 -4.50
N LEU A 140 -1.22 -4.29 -3.21
CA LEU A 140 -1.94 -3.72 -2.06
C LEU A 140 -1.11 -2.63 -1.37
N GLY A 141 -1.63 -1.41 -1.39
CA GLY A 141 -0.83 -0.24 -1.06
C GLY A 141 0.28 -0.06 -2.09
N CYS A 142 -0.09 -0.14 -3.38
CA CYS A 142 0.84 -0.28 -4.48
C CYS A 142 1.79 0.91 -4.64
N GLY A 143 1.43 2.09 -4.14
CA GLY A 143 2.22 3.29 -4.34
C GLY A 143 2.45 3.56 -5.83
N LEU A 144 3.72 3.72 -6.21
CA LEU A 144 4.15 3.76 -7.62
C LEU A 144 4.74 2.44 -8.12
N ASN A 145 4.66 1.36 -7.34
CA ASN A 145 5.20 0.06 -7.71
C ASN A 145 4.72 -0.49 -9.07
N PRO A 146 3.47 -0.23 -9.52
CA PRO A 146 3.03 -0.66 -10.85
C PRO A 146 3.92 -0.14 -11.99
N LEU A 147 4.59 1.01 -11.83
CA LEU A 147 5.55 1.53 -12.82
C LEU A 147 6.80 0.65 -12.97
N ALA A 148 6.98 -0.34 -12.09
CA ALA A 148 8.03 -1.34 -12.18
C ALA A 148 7.69 -2.54 -13.09
N LEU A 149 6.52 -2.53 -13.75
CA LEU A 149 6.12 -3.55 -14.71
C LEU A 149 7.18 -3.91 -15.77
N PRO A 150 7.98 -2.97 -16.32
CA PRO A 150 9.05 -3.29 -17.28
C PRO A 150 10.12 -4.27 -16.78
N TRP A 151 10.24 -4.46 -15.46
CA TRP A 151 11.20 -5.36 -14.82
C TRP A 151 10.56 -6.66 -14.32
N MET A 152 9.24 -6.81 -14.41
CA MET A 152 8.54 -7.99 -13.90
C MET A 152 8.61 -9.17 -14.87
N GLY A 153 8.66 -8.92 -16.18
CA GLY A 153 8.66 -10.00 -17.19
C GLY A 153 7.38 -10.83 -17.17
N LEU A 154 6.24 -10.20 -16.85
CA LEU A 154 4.94 -10.88 -16.82
C LEU A 154 4.58 -11.43 -18.20
N PRO A 155 3.86 -12.57 -18.28
CA PRO A 155 3.43 -13.14 -19.54
C PRO A 155 2.47 -12.19 -20.28
N ALA A 156 2.40 -12.34 -21.60
CA ALA A 156 1.40 -11.63 -22.40
C ALA A 156 -0.02 -11.97 -21.93
N GLY A 157 -0.88 -10.96 -21.81
CA GLY A 157 -2.23 -11.12 -21.28
C GLY A 157 -2.30 -11.22 -19.75
N ALA A 158 -1.20 -10.97 -19.03
CA ALA A 158 -1.26 -10.84 -17.58
C ALA A 158 -2.18 -9.69 -17.15
N ARG A 159 -2.83 -9.87 -16.00
CA ARG A 159 -3.74 -8.90 -15.38
C ARG A 159 -3.13 -8.29 -14.13
N TYR A 160 -3.24 -6.97 -13.98
CA TYR A 160 -2.65 -6.22 -12.86
C TYR A 160 -3.71 -5.43 -12.08
N LEU A 161 -3.96 -5.78 -10.82
CA LEU A 161 -4.94 -5.12 -9.96
C LEU A 161 -4.19 -4.29 -8.90
N ALA A 162 -4.16 -2.97 -9.06
CA ALA A 162 -3.47 -2.04 -8.20
C ALA A 162 -4.45 -1.28 -7.28
N TYR A 163 -4.14 -1.25 -5.99
CA TYR A 163 -4.95 -0.56 -4.98
C TYR A 163 -4.08 0.31 -4.07
N ASP A 164 -4.44 1.58 -3.94
CA ASP A 164 -3.88 2.50 -2.95
C ASP A 164 -4.93 3.53 -2.52
N ILE A 165 -4.61 4.38 -1.56
CA ILE A 165 -5.54 5.34 -0.94
C ILE A 165 -5.41 6.76 -1.51
N ASP A 166 -4.46 7.05 -2.41
CA ASP A 166 -4.24 8.37 -2.99
C ASP A 166 -4.75 8.46 -4.44
N LYS A 167 -5.77 9.29 -4.67
CA LYS A 167 -6.43 9.49 -5.98
C LYS A 167 -5.49 9.96 -7.08
N GLU A 168 -4.59 10.88 -6.76
CA GLU A 168 -3.67 11.43 -7.77
C GLU A 168 -2.62 10.39 -8.17
N GLN A 169 -2.13 9.60 -7.22
CA GLN A 169 -1.22 8.49 -7.48
C GLN A 169 -1.90 7.41 -8.31
N MET A 170 -3.12 7.02 -7.95
CA MET A 170 -3.87 6.01 -8.70
C MET A 170 -4.19 6.45 -10.12
N ALA A 171 -4.48 7.74 -10.35
CA ALA A 171 -4.65 8.26 -11.72
C ALA A 171 -3.37 8.15 -12.56
N LEU A 172 -2.18 8.36 -11.97
CA LEU A 172 -0.90 8.20 -12.65
C LEU A 172 -0.61 6.72 -12.97
N VAL A 173 -0.91 5.84 -12.02
CA VAL A 173 -0.79 4.38 -12.20
C VAL A 173 -1.70 3.89 -13.33
N ASP A 174 -2.97 4.31 -13.31
CA ASP A 174 -3.97 3.98 -14.33
C ASP A 174 -3.51 4.44 -15.73
N THR A 175 -3.04 5.69 -15.83
CA THR A 175 -2.45 6.24 -17.06
C THR A 175 -1.31 5.36 -17.59
N PHE A 176 -0.37 4.97 -16.72
CA PHE A 176 0.76 4.15 -17.11
C PHE A 176 0.34 2.76 -17.58
N LEU A 177 -0.52 2.07 -16.81
CA LEU A 177 -0.97 0.71 -17.13
C LEU A 177 -1.79 0.70 -18.43
N THR A 178 -2.60 1.74 -18.66
CA THR A 178 -3.29 1.97 -19.94
C THR A 178 -2.31 2.18 -21.09
N HIS A 179 -1.28 3.02 -20.90
CA HIS A 179 -0.29 3.33 -21.93
C HIS A 179 0.46 2.09 -22.42
N VAL A 180 0.84 1.19 -21.50
CA VAL A 180 1.56 -0.06 -21.85
C VAL A 180 0.65 -1.21 -22.25
N GLY A 181 -0.68 -0.99 -22.23
CA GLY A 181 -1.67 -1.94 -22.76
C GLY A 181 -1.83 -3.23 -21.95
N VAL A 182 -1.59 -3.21 -20.63
CA VAL A 182 -1.84 -4.37 -19.76
C VAL A 182 -3.30 -4.38 -19.29
N GLU A 183 -3.91 -5.54 -19.15
CA GLU A 183 -5.23 -5.64 -18.53
C GLU A 183 -5.11 -5.24 -17.06
N HIS A 184 -5.88 -4.25 -16.60
CA HIS A 184 -5.68 -3.74 -15.25
C HIS A 184 -6.93 -3.21 -14.55
N VAL A 185 -6.78 -3.07 -13.23
CA VAL A 185 -7.60 -2.24 -12.36
C VAL A 185 -6.65 -1.31 -11.60
N ALA A 186 -6.94 -0.02 -11.57
CA ALA A 186 -6.22 0.94 -10.73
C ALA A 186 -7.24 1.72 -9.89
N GLU A 187 -7.48 1.27 -8.67
CA GLU A 187 -8.59 1.76 -7.85
C GLU A 187 -8.10 2.39 -6.54
N VAL A 188 -8.78 3.48 -6.15
CA VAL A 188 -8.61 4.10 -4.85
C VAL A 188 -9.38 3.29 -3.82
N ARG A 189 -8.68 2.58 -2.93
CA ARG A 189 -9.29 1.61 -2.02
C ARG A 189 -8.54 1.51 -0.68
N ASP A 190 -9.28 1.65 0.40
CA ASP A 190 -8.84 1.22 1.73
C ASP A 190 -8.94 -0.31 1.86
N VAL A 191 -7.85 -1.00 1.55
CA VAL A 191 -7.77 -2.47 1.53
C VAL A 191 -8.02 -3.13 2.90
N LEU A 192 -7.96 -2.38 4.01
CA LEU A 192 -8.35 -2.91 5.32
C LEU A 192 -9.87 -2.95 5.52
N ALA A 193 -10.58 -2.03 4.89
CA ALA A 193 -12.04 -1.99 4.95
C ALA A 193 -12.65 -2.93 3.90
N ASN A 194 -12.09 -2.92 2.68
CA ASN A 194 -12.56 -3.70 1.55
C ASN A 194 -11.36 -4.43 0.91
N PRO A 195 -10.92 -5.58 1.47
CA PRO A 195 -9.88 -6.38 0.83
C PRO A 195 -10.38 -6.89 -0.53
N PRO A 196 -9.50 -6.99 -1.56
CA PRO A 196 -9.88 -7.64 -2.81
C PRO A 196 -10.16 -9.13 -2.58
N ALA A 197 -11.17 -9.63 -3.27
CA ALA A 197 -11.59 -11.04 -3.24
C ALA A 197 -11.25 -11.75 -4.56
N GLU A 198 -10.69 -11.03 -5.52
CA GLU A 198 -10.28 -11.55 -6.81
C GLU A 198 -9.12 -12.55 -6.65
N PRO A 199 -9.27 -13.80 -7.12
CA PRO A 199 -8.18 -14.78 -7.09
C PRO A 199 -6.98 -14.30 -7.91
N ALA A 200 -5.77 -14.48 -7.36
CA ALA A 200 -4.53 -14.09 -8.01
C ALA A 200 -3.41 -15.12 -7.83
N ASP A 201 -2.44 -15.11 -8.75
CA ASP A 201 -1.24 -15.95 -8.62
C ASP A 201 -0.27 -15.35 -7.60
N ALA A 202 -0.17 -14.02 -7.58
CA ALA A 202 0.66 -13.28 -6.64
C ALA A 202 -0.07 -12.04 -6.10
N ALA A 203 0.02 -11.82 -4.79
CA ALA A 203 -0.33 -10.56 -4.15
C ALA A 203 0.92 -9.87 -3.57
N PHE A 204 1.02 -8.56 -3.70
CA PHE A 204 2.12 -7.74 -3.22
C PHE A 204 1.67 -6.88 -2.04
N LEU A 205 2.43 -6.93 -0.94
CA LEU A 205 2.31 -6.09 0.26
C LEU A 205 3.69 -5.50 0.56
N LEU A 206 4.18 -4.65 -0.35
CA LEU A 206 5.57 -4.19 -0.32
C LEU A 206 5.75 -2.98 0.60
N LYS A 207 6.38 -3.18 1.75
CA LYS A 207 6.55 -2.18 2.84
C LYS A 207 5.22 -1.65 3.40
N THR A 208 4.12 -2.36 3.15
CA THR A 208 2.77 -1.98 3.57
C THR A 208 2.43 -2.51 4.96
N LEU A 209 2.83 -3.74 5.29
CA LEU A 209 2.35 -4.45 6.50
C LEU A 209 2.63 -3.70 7.83
N PRO A 210 3.81 -3.09 8.07
CA PRO A 210 4.03 -2.29 9.28
C PRO A 210 3.05 -1.13 9.42
N CYS A 211 2.71 -0.47 8.31
CA CYS A 211 1.76 0.63 8.29
C CYS A 211 0.37 0.14 8.73
N LEU A 212 -0.05 -1.03 8.24
CA LEU A 212 -1.34 -1.62 8.58
C LEU A 212 -1.42 -2.02 10.05
N GLU A 213 -0.38 -2.65 10.61
CA GLU A 213 -0.32 -2.98 12.05
C GLU A 213 -0.31 -1.72 12.93
N HIS A 214 0.29 -0.62 12.47
CA HIS A 214 0.20 0.66 13.16
C HIS A 214 -1.19 1.30 13.09
N GLN A 215 -1.99 0.99 12.07
CA GLN A 215 -3.38 1.45 11.93
C GLN A 215 -4.31 0.72 12.90
N GLU A 216 -4.16 -0.59 12.99
CA GLU A 216 -4.98 -1.44 13.84
C GLU A 216 -4.23 -2.75 14.11
N ALA A 217 -4.10 -3.13 15.37
CA ALA A 217 -3.40 -4.35 15.75
C ALA A 217 -4.08 -5.59 15.13
N GLY A 218 -3.30 -6.45 14.48
CA GLY A 218 -3.78 -7.65 13.81
C GLY A 218 -4.42 -7.40 12.44
N ALA A 219 -4.42 -6.16 11.93
CA ALA A 219 -4.92 -5.85 10.60
C ALA A 219 -4.16 -6.60 9.49
N GLY A 220 -2.84 -6.76 9.64
CA GLY A 220 -2.00 -7.52 8.72
C GLY A 220 -2.39 -8.99 8.67
N ALA A 221 -2.61 -9.63 9.81
CA ALA A 221 -3.06 -11.02 9.87
C ALA A 221 -4.43 -11.21 9.19
N ARG A 222 -5.38 -10.32 9.46
CA ARG A 222 -6.71 -10.38 8.81
C ARG A 222 -6.62 -10.15 7.31
N LEU A 223 -5.81 -9.18 6.86
CA LEU A 223 -5.64 -8.91 5.43
C LEU A 223 -4.97 -10.10 4.73
N LEU A 224 -3.90 -10.66 5.28
CA LEU A 224 -3.23 -11.82 4.70
C LEU A 224 -4.16 -13.02 4.56
N ARG A 225 -5.08 -13.24 5.51
CA ARG A 225 -6.11 -14.28 5.39
C ARG A 225 -7.12 -13.99 4.27
N ALA A 226 -7.62 -12.76 4.22
CA ALA A 226 -8.66 -12.33 3.27
C ALA A 226 -8.19 -12.31 1.80
N VAL A 227 -6.91 -12.08 1.54
CA VAL A 227 -6.37 -12.02 0.17
C VAL A 227 -6.35 -13.41 -0.47
N GLU A 228 -7.10 -13.59 -1.54
CA GLU A 228 -7.14 -14.83 -2.32
C GLU A 228 -5.97 -14.90 -3.32
N ALA A 229 -4.76 -15.19 -2.83
CA ALA A 229 -3.60 -15.36 -3.70
C ALA A 229 -2.78 -16.60 -3.35
N ARG A 230 -2.25 -17.28 -4.38
CA ARG A 230 -1.36 -18.45 -4.20
C ARG A 230 -0.10 -18.05 -3.43
N HIS A 231 0.55 -16.98 -3.88
CA HIS A 231 1.72 -16.40 -3.24
C HIS A 231 1.41 -14.98 -2.75
N VAL A 232 1.85 -14.65 -1.54
CA VAL A 232 1.83 -13.29 -1.02
C VAL A 232 3.26 -12.84 -0.75
N VAL A 233 3.69 -11.81 -1.47
CA VAL A 233 5.01 -11.20 -1.33
C VAL A 233 4.90 -10.03 -0.36
N VAL A 234 5.39 -10.23 0.85
CA VAL A 234 5.47 -9.20 1.89
C VAL A 234 6.88 -8.65 1.93
N SER A 235 7.04 -7.33 2.01
CA SER A 235 8.37 -6.76 2.23
C SER A 235 8.43 -5.74 3.34
N TYR A 236 9.63 -5.55 3.88
CA TYR A 236 9.94 -4.61 4.94
C TYR A 236 11.18 -3.79 4.59
N PRO A 237 11.24 -2.50 4.97
CA PRO A 237 12.49 -1.73 4.86
C PRO A 237 13.53 -2.28 5.85
N THR A 238 14.79 -2.42 5.43
CA THR A 238 15.88 -2.86 6.34
C THR A 238 16.70 -1.70 6.92
N ARG A 239 16.37 -0.46 6.53
CA ARG A 239 17.00 0.77 7.02
C ARG A 239 15.95 1.75 7.54
N SER A 240 16.35 2.55 8.53
CA SER A 240 15.53 3.68 8.97
C SER A 240 15.55 4.81 7.93
N LEU A 241 14.49 5.62 7.87
CA LEU A 241 14.36 6.77 6.96
C LEU A 241 15.53 7.79 7.05
N GLY A 242 16.33 7.74 8.13
CA GLY A 242 17.53 8.57 8.33
C GLY A 242 18.86 7.91 7.94
N GLY A 243 18.84 6.77 7.23
CA GLY A 243 20.03 6.09 6.71
C GLY A 243 20.89 5.37 7.75
N ARG A 244 20.55 5.44 9.05
CA ARG A 244 21.23 4.64 10.07
C ARG A 244 20.82 3.18 9.93
N VAL A 245 21.83 2.32 9.73
CA VAL A 245 21.73 0.87 9.81
C VAL A 245 21.27 0.52 11.23
N ASN A 246 20.00 0.13 11.35
CA ASN A 246 19.48 -0.36 12.61
C ASN A 246 19.65 -1.88 12.63
N LYS A 247 20.74 -2.35 13.27
CA LYS A 247 21.13 -3.76 13.33
C LYS A 247 20.05 -4.70 13.92
N GLY A 248 18.97 -4.16 14.52
CA GLY A 248 17.85 -4.95 15.04
C GLY A 248 16.58 -4.94 14.18
N MET A 249 16.47 -4.07 13.16
CA MET A 249 15.21 -3.83 12.44
C MET A 249 14.76 -5.06 11.63
N ALA A 250 15.68 -5.70 10.91
CA ALA A 250 15.37 -6.92 10.16
C ALA A 250 14.88 -8.05 11.08
N ARG A 251 15.48 -8.19 12.27
CA ARG A 251 15.02 -9.16 13.28
C ARG A 251 13.62 -8.83 13.78
N THR A 252 13.35 -7.56 14.13
CA THR A 252 12.00 -7.13 14.54
C THR A 252 10.95 -7.43 13.48
N TYR A 253 11.26 -7.22 12.20
CA TYR A 253 10.30 -7.51 11.12
C TYR A 253 10.13 -9.01 10.85
N ARG A 254 11.19 -9.82 10.98
CA ARG A 254 11.07 -11.29 10.98
C ARG A 254 10.14 -11.74 12.11
N ASP A 255 10.40 -11.30 13.34
CA ASP A 255 9.59 -11.64 14.51
C ASP A 255 8.13 -11.21 14.34
N GLN A 256 7.90 -10.00 13.79
CA GLN A 256 6.57 -9.49 13.50
C GLN A 256 5.84 -10.36 12.47
N LEU A 257 6.47 -10.70 11.34
CA LEU A 257 5.83 -11.53 10.32
C LEU A 257 5.48 -12.91 10.88
N HIS A 258 6.43 -13.57 11.55
CA HIS A 258 6.20 -14.88 12.15
C HIS A 258 5.08 -14.86 13.20
N ALA A 259 4.94 -13.78 13.97
CA ALA A 259 3.81 -13.60 14.88
C ALA A 259 2.48 -13.41 14.14
N ILE A 260 2.49 -12.67 13.02
CA ILE A 260 1.28 -12.42 12.20
C ILE A 260 0.74 -13.71 11.58
N ILE A 261 1.63 -14.58 11.08
CA ILE A 261 1.26 -15.84 10.42
C ILE A 261 1.25 -17.04 11.38
N ALA A 262 1.40 -16.80 12.69
CA ALA A 262 1.43 -17.87 13.68
C ALA A 262 0.12 -18.68 13.65
N GLY A 263 0.24 -20.00 13.50
CA GLY A 263 -0.90 -20.92 13.41
C GLY A 263 -1.41 -21.16 11.99
N GLU A 264 -0.87 -20.47 10.98
CA GLU A 264 -1.15 -20.76 9.58
C GLU A 264 -0.27 -21.92 9.08
N SER A 265 -0.78 -22.71 8.14
CA SER A 265 -0.03 -23.79 7.48
C SER A 265 0.83 -23.30 6.30
N TRP A 266 1.06 -22.00 6.19
CA TRP A 266 1.73 -21.37 5.06
C TRP A 266 3.25 -21.61 5.12
N THR A 267 3.86 -21.83 3.96
CA THR A 267 5.32 -21.90 3.84
C THR A 267 5.87 -20.51 3.51
N VAL A 268 7.06 -20.20 4.00
CA VAL A 268 7.68 -18.88 3.81
C VAL A 268 9.12 -19.04 3.34
N GLN A 269 9.44 -18.37 2.24
CA GLN A 269 10.82 -18.19 1.79
C GLN A 269 11.25 -16.74 1.95
N GLU A 270 12.44 -16.53 2.49
CA GLU A 270 13.03 -15.21 2.72
C GLU A 270 14.04 -14.86 1.61
N ILE A 271 14.00 -13.62 1.14
CA ILE A 271 14.98 -13.04 0.21
C ILE A 271 15.44 -11.70 0.78
N GLU A 272 16.74 -11.58 1.06
CA GLU A 272 17.34 -10.32 1.49
C GLU A 272 17.91 -9.53 0.30
N PHE A 273 17.59 -8.24 0.27
CA PHE A 273 18.18 -7.20 -0.58
C PHE A 273 18.82 -6.13 0.30
N GLU A 274 19.60 -5.24 -0.30
CA GLU A 274 20.44 -4.24 0.40
C GLU A 274 19.66 -3.29 1.31
N ASN A 275 18.40 -3.01 0.95
CA ASN A 275 17.50 -2.08 1.64
C ASN A 275 16.11 -2.68 1.93
N GLU A 276 15.87 -3.95 1.59
CA GLU A 276 14.54 -4.54 1.64
C GLU A 276 14.61 -6.03 1.98
N LEU A 277 13.82 -6.43 2.98
CA LEU A 277 13.65 -7.82 3.39
C LEU A 277 12.33 -8.31 2.83
N VAL A 278 12.37 -9.33 1.99
CA VAL A 278 11.20 -9.86 1.29
C VAL A 278 10.90 -11.26 1.81
N PHE A 279 9.62 -11.54 2.02
CA PHE A 279 9.08 -12.84 2.35
C PHE A 279 8.06 -13.24 1.28
N ILE A 280 8.19 -14.46 0.79
CA ILE A 280 7.28 -15.05 -0.18
C ILE A 280 6.52 -16.12 0.58
N ILE A 281 5.24 -15.84 0.84
CA ILE A 281 4.35 -16.71 1.59
C ILE A 281 3.54 -17.51 0.57
N GLU A 282 3.65 -18.83 0.57
CA GLU A 282 2.77 -19.70 -0.22
C GLU A 282 1.63 -20.16 0.68
N LYS A 283 0.39 -19.78 0.32
CA LYS A 283 -0.79 -20.02 1.16
C LYS A 283 -1.36 -21.43 1.03
N GLY A 284 -0.99 -22.17 -0.02
CA GLY A 284 -1.60 -23.44 -0.41
C GLY A 284 -3.04 -23.21 -0.91
N PHE A 285 -3.39 -23.73 -2.08
CA PHE A 285 -4.80 -23.76 -2.47
C PHE A 285 -5.50 -24.80 -1.59
N HIS A 286 -6.56 -24.39 -0.88
CA HIS A 286 -7.58 -25.37 -0.51
C HIS A 286 -8.30 -25.70 -1.81
N ASP A 287 -8.02 -26.88 -2.37
CA ASP A 287 -8.98 -27.52 -3.24
C ASP A 287 -10.25 -27.71 -2.39
N ALA A 288 -11.21 -26.80 -2.53
CA ALA A 288 -12.56 -27.00 -2.06
C ALA A 288 -13.27 -28.02 -2.97
N GLU A 289 -12.65 -29.17 -3.20
CA GLU A 289 -13.22 -30.35 -3.84
C GLU A 289 -12.63 -31.57 -3.14
N LEU A 290 -13.42 -32.10 -2.20
CA LEU A 290 -13.59 -33.52 -1.82
C LEU A 290 -14.27 -33.57 -0.43
N ALA A 291 -15.44 -32.93 -0.34
CA ALA A 291 -16.47 -33.22 0.65
C ALA A 291 -17.83 -33.15 -0.05
N GLY A 292 -18.04 -34.10 -0.97
CA GLY A 292 -19.31 -34.41 -1.60
C GLY A 292 -19.47 -35.92 -1.62
#